data_AF-A0A966PUN6-F1
#
_entry.id   AF-A0A966PUN6-F1
#
_cell.length_a   1.000
_cell.length_b   1.000
_cell.length_c   1.000
_cell.angle_alpha   90.00
_cell.angle_beta   90.00
_cell.angle_gamma   90.00
#
_symmetry.space_group_name_H-M   'P 1'
#
loop_
_entity.id
_entity.type
_entity.pdbx_description
1 polymer ?
#
loop_
_entity_poly.entity_id
_entity_poly.type
_entity_poly.pdbx_seq_one_letter_code
_entity_poly.pdbx_strand_id
1 'polypeptide(L)'
;MKEITYPVFKLGLNKPETMDKVVFYLYQYESDDNETAAKLKIVDDLNIPKDTLALRRLKLKSEGANLFKISKAVYFIGDLIKLSTPHTWFIDSNGKVFKYEKSTKAKLKFHKIKDLIPIKGGGVIVEVEDLNTRFKALYTPESMNRYAGILHYGKSLILYGFYDKAYEETWRKI
;
A
#
# COMPACT_ATOMS: atom_id res chain seq x y z
N MET A 1 -11.58 1.25 -15.63
CA MET A 1 -10.65 1.10 -14.49
C MET A 1 -11.40 0.46 -13.35
N LYS A 2 -10.87 -0.60 -12.72
CA LYS A 2 -11.45 -1.09 -11.46
C LYS A 2 -11.07 -0.09 -10.38
N GLU A 3 -12.05 0.65 -9.85
CA GLU A 3 -11.85 1.63 -8.78
C GLU A 3 -11.22 0.94 -7.56
N ILE A 4 -10.13 1.52 -7.04
CA ILE A 4 -9.39 1.05 -5.85
C ILE A 4 -9.69 2.04 -4.73
N THR A 5 -10.12 1.55 -3.58
CA THR A 5 -10.44 2.41 -2.44
C THR A 5 -9.28 2.44 -1.45
N TYR A 6 -8.70 3.63 -1.22
CA TYR A 6 -7.59 3.81 -0.29
C TYR A 6 -8.07 3.97 1.16
N PRO A 7 -7.28 3.56 2.17
CA PRO A 7 -5.96 2.93 2.04
C PRO A 7 -6.04 1.49 1.53
N VAL A 8 -4.97 1.06 0.85
CA VAL A 8 -4.79 -0.33 0.47
C VAL A 8 -3.75 -0.98 1.37
N PHE A 9 -3.86 -2.29 1.55
CA PHE A 9 -3.06 -3.03 2.49
C PHE A 9 -2.35 -4.19 1.79
N LYS A 10 -1.04 -4.32 2.02
CA LYS A 10 -0.25 -5.43 1.46
C LYS A 10 -0.57 -6.71 2.24
N LEU A 11 -1.00 -7.76 1.53
CA LEU A 11 -1.26 -9.09 2.09
C LEU A 11 -0.02 -9.98 2.04
N GLY A 12 0.70 -10.01 0.92
CA GLY A 12 1.86 -10.87 0.75
C GLY A 12 2.07 -11.31 -0.69
N LEU A 13 2.83 -12.38 -0.88
CA LEU A 13 3.09 -12.97 -2.21
C LEU A 13 2.11 -14.10 -2.55
N ASN A 14 1.56 -14.76 -1.53
CA ASN A 14 0.59 -15.84 -1.71
C ASN A 14 -0.80 -15.26 -1.91
N LYS A 15 -1.55 -15.85 -2.85
CA LYS A 15 -2.95 -15.51 -3.08
C LYS A 15 -3.77 -15.92 -1.84
N PRO A 16 -4.60 -15.03 -1.27
CA PRO A 16 -5.55 -15.45 -0.25
C PRO A 16 -6.69 -16.24 -0.92
N GLU A 17 -7.25 -17.17 -0.16
CA GLU A 17 -8.46 -17.87 -0.58
C GLU A 17 -9.70 -17.01 -0.33
N THR A 18 -10.76 -17.27 -1.09
CA THR A 18 -12.04 -16.60 -0.89
C THR A 18 -13.18 -17.60 -1.03
N MET A 19 -13.99 -17.73 0.02
CA MET A 19 -15.15 -18.62 0.08
C MET A 19 -16.27 -17.89 0.80
N ASP A 20 -17.49 -17.92 0.24
CA ASP A 20 -18.67 -17.25 0.81
C ASP A 20 -18.42 -15.81 1.27
N LYS A 21 -17.68 -15.04 0.45
CA LYS A 21 -17.28 -13.65 0.70
C LYS A 21 -16.34 -13.44 1.91
N VAL A 22 -15.79 -14.51 2.47
CA VAL A 22 -14.73 -14.48 3.47
C VAL A 22 -13.38 -14.66 2.78
N VAL A 23 -12.44 -13.76 3.06
CA VAL A 23 -11.06 -13.81 2.56
C VAL A 23 -10.15 -14.33 3.67
N PHE A 24 -9.36 -15.35 3.41
CA PHE A 24 -8.51 -15.97 4.44
C PHE A 24 -7.24 -16.61 3.88
N TYR A 25 -6.32 -16.95 4.78
CA TYR A 25 -5.19 -17.83 4.51
C TYR A 25 -5.32 -19.11 5.33
N LEU A 26 -5.08 -20.26 4.69
CA LEU A 26 -4.97 -21.55 5.36
C LEU A 26 -3.49 -21.91 5.49
N TYR A 27 -3.05 -22.22 6.70
CA TYR A 27 -1.71 -22.71 6.97
C TYR A 27 -1.81 -24.15 7.47
N GLN A 28 -1.09 -25.07 6.82
CA GLN A 28 -0.95 -26.44 7.29
C GLN A 28 0.41 -26.58 7.96
N TYR A 29 0.44 -27.24 9.11
CA TYR A 29 1.64 -27.56 9.84
C TYR A 29 1.61 -29.05 10.16
N GLU A 30 2.71 -29.74 9.89
CA GLU A 30 2.94 -31.09 10.41
C GLU A 30 3.58 -30.94 11.79
N SER A 31 2.97 -31.55 12.81
CA SER A 31 3.60 -31.68 14.12
C SER A 31 4.62 -32.81 14.10
N ASP A 32 5.52 -32.81 15.10
CA ASP A 32 6.49 -33.90 15.31
C ASP A 32 5.82 -35.27 15.52
N ASP A 33 4.52 -35.28 15.87
CA ASP A 33 3.69 -36.47 16.06
C ASP A 33 2.98 -36.95 14.77
N ASN A 34 3.36 -36.43 13.58
CA ASN A 34 2.70 -36.68 12.30
C ASN A 34 1.21 -36.25 12.25
N GLU A 35 0.74 -35.40 13.17
CA GLU A 35 -0.59 -34.80 13.07
C GLU A 35 -0.54 -33.56 12.18
N THR A 36 -1.40 -33.50 11.16
CA THR A 36 -1.55 -32.30 10.33
C THR A 36 -2.52 -31.32 11.00
N ALA A 37 -2.01 -30.21 11.52
CA ALA A 37 -2.82 -29.13 12.06
C ALA A 37 -3.04 -28.04 11.01
N ALA A 38 -4.31 -27.68 10.75
CA ALA A 38 -4.66 -26.58 9.86
C ALA A 38 -5.08 -25.34 10.67
N LYS A 39 -4.46 -24.20 10.38
CA LYS A 39 -4.77 -22.90 10.99
C LYS A 39 -5.29 -21.92 9.96
N LEU A 40 -6.55 -21.52 10.11
CA LEU A 40 -7.18 -20.50 9.29
C LEU A 40 -6.93 -19.11 9.89
N LYS A 41 -6.50 -18.15 9.05
CA LYS A 41 -6.35 -16.73 9.42
C LYS A 41 -7.22 -15.85 8.52
N ILE A 42 -8.22 -15.19 9.10
CA ILE A 42 -9.17 -14.34 8.37
C ILE A 42 -8.54 -12.99 8.01
N VAL A 43 -8.60 -12.61 6.75
CA VAL A 43 -8.21 -11.30 6.24
C VAL A 43 -9.39 -10.32 6.32
N ASP A 44 -10.56 -10.73 5.82
CA ASP A 44 -11.80 -9.96 5.81
C ASP A 44 -13.02 -10.88 5.73
N ASP A 45 -14.17 -10.41 6.19
CA ASP A 45 -15.46 -11.10 6.06
C ASP A 45 -16.54 -10.11 5.64
N LEU A 46 -16.88 -10.09 4.35
CA LEU A 46 -17.85 -9.17 3.76
C LEU A 46 -19.31 -9.46 4.15
N ASN A 47 -19.58 -10.55 4.88
CA ASN A 47 -20.93 -10.80 5.41
C ASN A 47 -21.23 -9.96 6.65
N ILE A 48 -20.20 -9.41 7.30
CA ILE A 48 -20.38 -8.47 8.41
C ILE A 48 -20.88 -7.14 7.83
N PRO A 49 -22.07 -6.65 8.24
CA PRO A 49 -22.69 -5.44 7.69
C PRO A 49 -22.01 -4.17 8.23
N LYS A 50 -20.77 -3.95 7.81
CA LYS A 50 -19.96 -2.76 8.08
C LYS A 50 -19.24 -2.32 6.81
N ASP A 51 -19.16 -1.01 6.63
CA ASP A 51 -18.76 -0.41 5.35
C ASP A 51 -17.29 -0.66 5.00
N THR A 52 -16.40 -0.71 6.01
CA THR A 52 -14.96 -0.80 5.79
C THR A 52 -14.36 -2.09 6.33
N LEU A 53 -13.27 -2.53 5.69
CA LEU A 53 -12.40 -3.62 6.14
C LEU A 53 -12.01 -3.46 7.61
N ALA A 54 -11.69 -2.23 8.04
CA ALA A 54 -11.29 -1.95 9.42
C ALA A 54 -12.42 -2.24 10.43
N LEU A 55 -13.65 -1.82 10.13
CA LEU A 55 -14.80 -2.05 11.01
C LEU A 55 -15.16 -3.54 11.09
N ARG A 56 -15.11 -4.26 9.96
CA ARG A 56 -15.36 -5.72 9.94
C ARG A 56 -14.29 -6.48 10.72
N ARG A 57 -13.01 -6.13 10.53
CA ARG A 57 -11.90 -6.70 11.29
C ARG A 57 -11.98 -6.40 12.79
N LEU A 58 -12.46 -5.21 13.18
CA LEU A 58 -12.66 -4.88 14.60
C LEU A 58 -13.74 -5.76 15.22
N LYS A 59 -14.85 -6.00 14.51
CA LYS A 59 -15.92 -6.92 14.93
C LYS A 59 -15.39 -8.36 15.07
N LEU A 60 -14.73 -8.89 14.05
CA LEU A 60 -14.09 -10.22 14.10
C LEU A 60 -13.13 -10.35 15.29
N LYS A 61 -12.31 -9.33 15.55
CA LYS A 61 -11.38 -9.32 16.69
C LYS A 61 -12.12 -9.38 18.03
N SER A 62 -13.24 -8.66 18.16
CA SER A 62 -14.06 -8.69 19.38
C SER A 62 -14.71 -10.06 19.64
N GLU A 63 -14.86 -10.87 18.60
CA GLU A 63 -15.42 -12.23 18.65
C GLU A 63 -14.35 -13.32 18.79
N GLY A 64 -13.07 -12.92 18.98
CA GLY A 64 -11.97 -13.86 19.16
C GLY A 64 -11.49 -14.54 17.87
N ALA A 65 -11.88 -14.03 16.69
CA ALA A 65 -11.45 -14.60 15.42
C ALA A 65 -9.93 -14.51 15.24
N ASN A 66 -9.33 -15.57 14.69
CA ASN A 66 -7.91 -15.58 14.36
C ASN A 66 -7.65 -14.77 13.09
N LEU A 67 -7.22 -13.52 13.25
CA LEU A 67 -6.99 -12.61 12.13
C LEU A 67 -5.60 -12.76 11.50
N PHE A 68 -5.56 -12.66 10.17
CA PHE A 68 -4.33 -12.40 9.44
C PHE A 68 -3.79 -11.01 9.80
N LYS A 69 -2.48 -10.90 10.05
CA LYS A 69 -1.83 -9.65 10.42
C LYS A 69 -1.67 -8.77 9.18
N ILE A 70 -2.26 -7.58 9.21
CA ILE A 70 -2.08 -6.54 8.21
C ILE A 70 -1.28 -5.41 8.85
N SER A 71 -0.07 -5.14 8.35
CA SER A 71 0.88 -4.22 9.01
C SER A 71 1.20 -2.94 8.24
N LYS A 72 0.99 -2.92 6.92
CA LYS A 72 1.36 -1.80 6.06
C LYS A 72 0.16 -1.30 5.28
N ALA A 73 -0.33 -0.12 5.68
CA ALA A 73 -1.32 0.65 4.93
C ALA A 73 -0.59 1.56 3.92
N VAL A 74 -1.13 1.65 2.72
CA VAL A 74 -0.62 2.43 1.59
C VAL A 74 -1.70 3.40 1.20
N TYR A 75 -1.40 4.69 1.23
CA TYR A 75 -2.38 5.77 1.02
C TYR A 75 -2.22 6.48 -0.32
N PHE A 76 -1.06 6.34 -0.96
CA PHE A 76 -0.73 7.03 -2.20
C PHE A 76 -0.34 6.05 -3.29
N ILE A 77 -0.64 6.42 -4.54
CA ILE A 77 -0.34 5.59 -5.72
C ILE A 77 1.18 5.39 -5.91
N GLY A 78 2.02 6.37 -5.55
CA GLY A 78 3.48 6.24 -5.63
C GLY A 78 4.02 5.11 -4.77
N ASP A 79 3.51 4.99 -3.54
CA ASP A 79 3.86 3.90 -2.62
C ASP A 79 3.30 2.55 -3.10
N LEU A 80 2.08 2.53 -3.65
CA LEU A 80 1.52 1.32 -4.25
C LEU A 80 2.42 0.82 -5.39
N ILE A 81 2.74 1.69 -6.36
CA ILE A 81 3.66 1.40 -7.46
C ILE A 81 4.99 0.85 -6.92
N LYS A 82 5.59 1.47 -5.91
CA LYS A 82 6.85 0.98 -5.32
C LYS A 82 6.74 -0.44 -4.74
N LEU A 83 5.67 -0.70 -4.00
CA LEU A 83 5.48 -1.96 -3.28
C LEU A 83 4.99 -3.10 -4.17
N SER A 84 4.40 -2.81 -5.32
CA SER A 84 3.82 -3.81 -6.21
C SER A 84 4.87 -4.57 -7.01
N THR A 85 4.80 -5.89 -6.91
CA THR A 85 5.41 -6.86 -7.84
C THR A 85 4.31 -7.69 -8.50
N PRO A 86 4.59 -8.43 -9.59
CA PRO A 86 3.60 -9.31 -10.24
C PRO A 86 2.96 -10.37 -9.31
N HIS A 87 3.59 -10.63 -8.16
CA HIS A 87 3.13 -11.61 -7.18
C HIS A 87 2.55 -10.96 -5.92
N THR A 88 2.64 -9.64 -5.75
CA THR A 88 2.15 -8.99 -4.53
C THR A 88 0.64 -8.83 -4.56
N TRP A 89 -0.03 -9.39 -3.57
CA TRP A 89 -1.45 -9.24 -3.31
C TRP A 89 -1.73 -8.09 -2.34
N PHE A 90 -2.80 -7.36 -2.63
CA PHE A 90 -3.31 -6.28 -1.83
C PHE A 90 -4.80 -6.49 -1.54
N ILE A 91 -5.28 -5.82 -0.51
CA ILE A 91 -6.71 -5.64 -0.25
C ILE A 91 -6.98 -4.15 -0.06
N ASP A 92 -8.06 -3.64 -0.64
CA ASP A 92 -8.47 -2.25 -0.49
C ASP A 92 -9.34 -2.04 0.75
N SER A 93 -9.65 -0.78 1.10
CA SER A 93 -10.42 -0.49 2.32
C SER A 93 -11.85 -1.02 2.31
N ASN A 94 -12.37 -1.42 1.15
CA ASN A 94 -13.70 -2.00 0.98
C ASN A 94 -13.68 -3.53 1.00
N GLY A 95 -12.50 -4.15 1.08
CA GLY A 95 -12.34 -5.61 1.14
C GLY A 95 -12.04 -6.27 -0.20
N LYS A 96 -11.79 -5.48 -1.26
CA LYS A 96 -11.48 -6.00 -2.59
C LYS A 96 -10.04 -6.47 -2.64
N VAL A 97 -9.83 -7.77 -2.88
CA VAL A 97 -8.51 -8.36 -3.11
C VAL A 97 -8.08 -8.13 -4.56
N PHE A 98 -6.82 -7.70 -4.76
CA PHE A 98 -6.30 -7.43 -6.10
C PHE A 98 -4.77 -7.56 -6.19
N LYS A 99 -4.29 -7.62 -7.44
CA LYS A 99 -2.91 -7.33 -7.80
C LYS A 99 -2.85 -6.03 -8.59
N TYR A 100 -1.80 -5.24 -8.36
CA TYR A 100 -1.56 -4.04 -9.14
C TYR A 100 -0.63 -4.39 -10.32
N GLU A 101 -1.18 -4.32 -11.54
CA GLU A 101 -0.46 -4.65 -12.77
C GLU A 101 0.15 -3.39 -13.39
N LYS A 102 1.47 -3.34 -13.39
CA LYS A 102 2.24 -2.27 -14.04
C LYS A 102 2.29 -2.51 -15.55
N SER A 103 1.66 -1.66 -16.32
CA SER A 103 1.49 -1.80 -17.78
C SER A 103 2.29 -0.79 -18.60
N THR A 104 2.71 0.33 -18.00
CA THR A 104 3.37 1.42 -18.72
C THR A 104 4.65 1.88 -18.03
N LYS A 105 5.30 2.91 -18.55
CA LYS A 105 6.51 3.51 -17.98
C LYS A 105 6.32 5.01 -17.77
N ALA A 106 6.88 5.52 -16.68
CA ALA A 106 6.95 6.94 -16.39
C ALA A 106 8.39 7.36 -16.12
N LYS A 107 8.71 8.61 -16.47
CA LYS A 107 10.05 9.17 -16.27
C LYS A 107 10.17 9.65 -14.83
N LEU A 108 11.18 9.17 -14.12
CA LEU A 108 11.52 9.59 -12.76
C LEU A 108 12.51 10.74 -12.86
N LYS A 109 12.10 11.91 -12.37
CA LYS A 109 12.93 13.12 -12.28
C LYS A 109 13.12 13.51 -10.82
N PHE A 110 14.24 14.14 -10.51
CA PHE A 110 14.59 14.55 -9.15
C PHE A 110 14.51 16.06 -9.06
N HIS A 111 13.67 16.54 -8.15
CA HIS A 111 13.48 17.96 -7.88
C HIS A 111 13.94 18.26 -6.47
N LYS A 112 14.68 19.35 -6.29
CA LYS A 112 15.12 19.78 -4.96
C LYS A 112 13.90 20.19 -4.14
N ILE A 113 13.87 19.77 -2.87
CA ILE A 113 12.79 20.14 -1.97
C ILE A 113 12.95 21.62 -1.62
N LYS A 114 11.91 22.39 -1.88
CA LYS A 114 11.84 23.82 -1.61
C LYS A 114 11.34 24.07 -0.19
N ASP A 115 10.28 23.38 0.19
CA ASP A 115 9.66 23.53 1.51
C ASP A 115 8.95 22.24 1.96
N LEU A 116 8.85 22.08 3.28
CA LEU A 116 8.17 20.99 3.96
C LEU A 116 7.21 21.58 4.98
N ILE A 117 5.92 21.57 4.65
CA ILE A 117 4.87 22.17 5.47
C ILE A 117 4.20 21.05 6.29
N PRO A 118 4.38 21.00 7.63
CA PRO A 118 3.80 19.96 8.46
C PRO A 118 2.26 19.98 8.43
N ILE A 119 1.63 18.81 8.41
CA ILE A 119 0.17 18.69 8.48
C ILE A 119 -0.23 18.42 9.94
N LYS A 120 -1.19 19.21 10.45
CA LYS A 120 -1.79 18.95 11.76
C LYS A 120 -2.48 17.58 11.76
N GLY A 121 -2.00 16.67 12.60
CA GLY A 121 -2.48 15.27 12.66
C GLY A 121 -1.54 14.25 12.00
N GLY A 122 -0.44 14.70 11.39
CA GLY A 122 0.63 13.82 10.88
C GLY A 122 0.87 13.95 9.38
N GLY A 123 2.11 13.69 8.96
CA GLY A 123 2.56 13.85 7.59
C GLY A 123 2.99 15.28 7.23
N VAL A 124 3.27 15.48 5.94
CA VAL A 124 3.86 16.70 5.42
C VAL A 124 3.36 17.00 4.00
N ILE A 125 3.23 18.27 3.68
CA ILE A 125 3.10 18.77 2.32
C ILE A 125 4.49 19.15 1.81
N VAL A 126 4.87 18.61 0.67
CA VAL A 126 6.17 18.80 0.03
C VAL A 126 6.00 19.76 -1.13
N GLU A 127 6.77 20.83 -1.12
CA GLU A 127 7.00 21.70 -2.27
C GLU A 127 8.38 21.41 -2.85
N VAL A 128 8.49 21.43 -4.18
CA VAL A 128 9.74 21.18 -4.89
C VAL A 128 10.03 22.31 -5.87
N GLU A 129 11.29 22.49 -6.21
CA GLU A 129 11.72 23.44 -7.25
C GLU A 129 11.17 23.02 -8.63
N ASP A 130 10.92 24.01 -9.49
CA ASP A 130 10.44 23.88 -10.87
C ASP A 130 9.04 23.27 -11.08
N LEU A 131 8.31 22.94 -10.00
CA LEU A 131 6.94 22.44 -10.07
C LEU A 131 6.01 23.22 -9.13
N ASN A 132 4.87 23.67 -9.65
CA ASN A 132 3.84 24.34 -8.84
C ASN A 132 2.93 23.35 -8.07
N THR A 133 3.06 22.05 -8.36
CA THR A 133 2.26 20.99 -7.72
C THR A 133 2.83 20.64 -6.35
N ARG A 134 1.95 20.60 -5.34
CA ARG A 134 2.26 20.13 -3.99
C ARG A 134 2.01 18.63 -3.85
N PHE A 135 2.84 17.96 -3.07
CA PHE A 135 2.71 16.53 -2.81
C PHE A 135 2.46 16.26 -1.33
N LYS A 136 1.76 15.16 -0.99
CA LYS A 136 1.57 14.73 0.40
C LYS A 136 2.39 13.49 0.68
N ALA A 137 2.97 13.42 1.87
CA ALA A 137 3.58 12.23 2.42
C ALA A 137 3.12 12.01 3.87
N LEU A 138 3.05 10.75 4.30
CA LEU A 138 2.63 10.40 5.66
C LEU A 138 3.73 10.59 6.71
N TYR A 139 4.96 10.83 6.27
CA TYR A 139 6.12 11.04 7.11
C TYR A 139 6.92 12.22 6.59
N THR A 140 7.56 12.94 7.51
CA THR A 140 8.54 13.97 7.16
C THR A 140 9.81 13.28 6.66
N PRO A 141 10.34 13.66 5.49
CA PRO A 141 11.64 13.17 5.03
C PRO A 141 12.72 13.40 6.07
N GLU A 142 13.67 12.47 6.17
CA GLU A 142 14.88 12.69 6.97
C GLU A 142 15.66 13.92 6.46
N SER A 143 16.40 14.58 7.34
CA SER A 143 17.13 15.83 7.04
C SER A 143 18.12 15.70 5.88
N MET A 144 18.68 14.50 5.66
CA MET A 144 19.58 14.22 4.54
C MET A 144 18.86 14.18 3.20
N ASN A 145 17.55 13.91 3.16
CA ASN A 145 16.78 13.81 1.94
C ASN A 145 16.40 15.19 1.40
N ARG A 146 17.29 15.79 0.60
CA ARG A 146 17.13 17.13 0.02
C ARG A 146 16.31 17.15 -1.27
N TYR A 147 16.00 15.99 -1.86
CA TYR A 147 15.33 15.88 -3.17
C TYR A 147 14.11 14.97 -3.10
N ALA A 148 13.12 15.26 -3.93
CA ALA A 148 11.98 14.40 -4.19
C ALA A 148 12.07 13.83 -5.60
N GLY A 149 11.95 12.51 -5.71
CA GLY A 149 11.77 11.83 -6.98
C GLY A 149 10.30 11.87 -7.36
N ILE A 150 10.00 12.47 -8.52
CA ILE A 150 8.65 12.62 -9.07
C ILE A 150 8.55 11.80 -10.36
N LEU A 151 7.53 10.95 -10.46
CA LEU A 151 7.18 10.28 -11.71
C LEU A 151 6.32 11.20 -12.57
N HIS A 152 6.78 11.44 -13.80
CA HIS A 152 6.10 12.20 -14.83
C HIS A 152 5.39 11.22 -15.77
N TYR A 153 4.05 11.19 -15.69
CA TYR A 153 3.19 10.36 -16.53
C TYR A 153 2.09 11.19 -17.19
N GLY A 154 2.30 11.58 -18.45
CA GLY A 154 1.42 12.53 -19.12
C GLY A 154 1.37 13.86 -18.37
N LYS A 155 0.18 14.28 -17.93
CA LYS A 155 -0.01 15.47 -17.09
C LYS A 155 0.08 15.18 -15.58
N SER A 156 0.18 13.90 -15.20
CA SER A 156 0.20 13.49 -13.80
C SER A 156 1.61 13.51 -13.24
N LEU A 157 1.75 14.08 -12.05
CA LEU A 157 2.98 14.10 -11.26
C LEU A 157 2.73 13.29 -9.99
N ILE A 158 3.54 12.26 -9.78
CA ILE A 158 3.38 11.34 -8.64
C ILE A 158 4.65 11.39 -7.80
N LEU A 159 4.52 11.75 -6.52
CA LEU A 159 5.61 11.62 -5.56
C LEU A 159 5.99 10.14 -5.45
N TYR A 160 7.21 9.82 -5.88
CA TYR A 160 7.75 8.48 -5.81
C TYR A 160 8.45 8.29 -4.47
N GLY A 161 9.29 9.23 -4.04
CA GLY A 161 9.90 9.23 -2.71
C GLY A 161 10.97 10.29 -2.55
N PHE A 162 11.74 10.21 -1.47
CA PHE A 162 12.75 11.19 -1.09
C PHE A 162 14.16 10.63 -1.23
N TYR A 163 15.12 11.50 -1.52
CA TYR A 163 16.49 11.17 -1.91
C TYR A 163 17.46 12.22 -1.35
N ASP A 164 18.68 11.79 -1.07
CA ASP A 164 19.79 12.61 -0.57
C ASP A 164 20.30 13.60 -1.63
N LYS A 165 20.33 13.18 -2.88
CA LYS A 165 20.78 13.98 -4.03
C LYS A 165 19.88 13.81 -5.25
N ALA A 166 20.10 14.66 -6.25
CA ALA A 166 19.58 14.42 -7.60
C ALA A 166 20.38 13.29 -8.25
N TYR A 167 19.67 12.25 -8.67
CA TYR A 167 20.25 11.17 -9.48
C TYR A 167 19.91 11.38 -10.96
N GLU A 168 20.54 10.59 -11.82
CA GLU A 168 20.19 10.57 -13.23
C GLU A 168 18.72 10.20 -13.45
N GLU A 169 18.08 10.86 -14.41
CA GLU A 169 16.71 10.58 -14.77
C GLU A 169 16.60 9.13 -15.29
N THR A 170 15.65 8.37 -14.75
CA THR A 170 15.46 6.97 -15.12
C THR A 170 13.99 6.68 -15.40
N TRP A 171 13.67 5.49 -15.87
CA TRP A 171 12.29 5.06 -16.09
C TRP A 171 11.84 4.10 -15.00
N ARG A 172 10.57 4.18 -14.61
CA ARG A 172 9.92 3.18 -13.74
C ARG A 172 8.72 2.60 -14.46
N LYS A 173 8.57 1.27 -14.38
CA LYS A 173 7.35 0.61 -14.80
C LYS A 173 6.27 0.92 -13.75
N ILE A 174 5.13 1.42 -14.20
CA ILE A 174 4.02 1.84 -13.36
C ILE A 174 2.71 1.19 -13.78
#